data_AF-A0A5C9B1G8-F1
#
_entry.id   AF-A0A5C9B1G8-F1
#
_cell.length_a   1.000
_cell.length_b   1.000
_cell.length_c   1.000
_cell.angle_alpha   90.00
_cell.angle_beta   90.00
_cell.angle_gamma   90.00
#
_symmetry.space_group_name_H-M   'P 1'
#
loop_
_entity.id
_entity.type
_entity.pdbx_description
1 polymer ?
#
loop_
_entity_poly.entity_id
_entity_poly.type
_entity_poly.pdbx_seq_one_letter_code
_entity_poly.pdbx_strand_id
1 'polypeptide(L)'
;MKVDRASMAHGLEVRPPLLDHEFLELCARLPSRFKIHDGETKWLLRELSRKVLPKSIRNRPKQGFEIPIDDWFRGPLAPMFRDTVLSPTSAIADLIDQRTVHGLLESHQRGLGRHGTELWMLLALANWVEQYLPRSSPQRGYVTQPRVASAASYPGLEESNHFNPERVVSSTINDGTPLGYDSMRNT
;
A
#
# COMPACT_ATOMS: atom_id res chain seq x y z
N MET A 1 10.11 -0.08 -11.24
CA MET A 1 9.75 1.36 -11.47
C MET A 1 8.40 1.42 -12.23
N LYS A 2 7.63 2.53 -12.26
CA LYS A 2 6.30 2.56 -12.95
C LYS A 2 6.41 2.22 -14.44
N VAL A 3 7.31 2.90 -15.15
CA VAL A 3 7.56 2.74 -16.60
C VAL A 3 8.05 1.33 -16.92
N ASP A 4 9.07 0.88 -16.19
CA ASP A 4 9.67 -0.46 -16.21
C ASP A 4 8.65 -1.60 -16.08
N ARG A 5 7.75 -1.58 -15.07
CA ARG A 5 6.69 -2.59 -14.95
C ARG A 5 5.72 -2.58 -16.13
N ALA A 6 5.39 -1.40 -16.66
CA ALA A 6 4.51 -1.27 -17.82
C ALA A 6 5.18 -1.75 -19.12
N SER A 7 6.48 -1.52 -19.29
CA SER A 7 7.21 -1.93 -20.49
C SER A 7 7.50 -3.44 -20.48
N MET A 8 7.94 -4.00 -19.35
CA MET A 8 8.18 -5.44 -19.21
C MET A 8 6.91 -6.27 -19.40
N ALA A 9 5.74 -5.77 -19.00
CA ALA A 9 4.45 -6.43 -19.26
C ALA A 9 4.14 -6.61 -20.76
N HIS A 10 4.83 -5.90 -21.64
CA HIS A 10 4.73 -5.99 -23.11
C HIS A 10 6.06 -6.40 -23.77
N GLY A 11 7.03 -6.93 -23.01
CA GLY A 11 8.34 -7.34 -23.53
C GLY A 11 9.24 -6.19 -24.03
N LEU A 12 8.97 -4.96 -23.61
CA LEU A 12 9.71 -3.76 -24.01
C LEU A 12 10.76 -3.37 -22.96
N GLU A 13 12.01 -3.18 -23.41
CA GLU A 13 13.09 -2.60 -22.61
C GLU A 13 13.05 -1.07 -22.70
N VAL A 14 13.06 -0.37 -21.56
CA VAL A 14 13.14 1.11 -21.52
C VAL A 14 14.46 1.54 -20.90
N ARG A 15 15.26 2.30 -21.66
CA ARG A 15 16.52 2.90 -21.19
C ARG A 15 16.31 4.37 -20.81
N PRO A 16 16.60 4.79 -19.56
CA PRO A 16 16.54 6.19 -19.14
C PRO A 16 17.94 6.86 -19.22
N PRO A 17 18.36 7.45 -20.37
CA PRO A 17 19.74 7.92 -20.55
C PRO A 17 20.16 9.04 -19.59
N LEU A 18 19.21 9.81 -19.04
CA LEU A 18 19.50 10.85 -18.05
C LEU A 18 19.73 10.30 -16.63
N LEU A 19 19.63 8.97 -16.44
CA LEU A 19 19.96 8.27 -15.20
C LEU A 19 21.22 7.40 -15.33
N ASP A 20 22.01 7.58 -16.40
CA ASP A 20 23.35 7.00 -16.44
C ASP A 20 24.21 7.54 -15.28
N HIS A 21 25.05 6.67 -14.73
CA HIS A 21 25.86 6.96 -13.56
C HIS A 21 26.98 7.99 -13.82
N GLU A 22 27.71 7.90 -14.93
CA GLU A 22 28.77 8.88 -15.27
C GLU A 22 28.15 10.27 -15.51
N PHE A 23 27.01 10.30 -16.22
CA PHE A 23 26.25 11.53 -16.43
C PHE A 23 25.72 12.12 -15.11
N LEU A 24 25.23 11.29 -14.19
CA LEU A 24 24.77 11.73 -12.88
C LEU A 24 25.92 12.22 -12.00
N GLU A 25 27.10 11.59 -12.02
CA GLU A 25 28.29 12.06 -11.30
C GLU A 25 28.75 13.44 -11.81
N LEU A 26 28.82 13.61 -13.13
CA LEU A 26 29.09 14.91 -13.75
C LEU A 26 28.04 15.95 -13.30
N CYS A 27 26.75 15.59 -13.36
CA CYS A 27 25.67 16.46 -12.91
C CYS A 27 25.73 16.78 -11.41
N ALA A 28 26.20 15.86 -10.56
CA ALA A 28 26.38 16.11 -9.13
C ALA A 28 27.45 17.18 -8.90
N ARG A 29 28.60 17.06 -9.57
CA ARG A 29 29.75 17.99 -9.49
C ARG A 29 29.46 19.37 -10.11
N LEU A 30 28.48 19.51 -11.01
CA LEU A 30 28.13 20.79 -11.62
C LEU A 30 27.62 21.84 -10.59
N PRO A 31 28.19 23.06 -10.56
CA PRO A 31 27.69 24.17 -9.75
C PRO A 31 26.21 24.49 -9.99
N SER A 32 25.47 24.80 -8.93
CA SER A 32 24.01 24.99 -8.97
C SER A 32 23.53 26.03 -9.98
N ARG A 33 24.33 27.07 -10.27
CA ARG A 33 24.06 28.08 -11.31
C ARG A 33 23.84 27.52 -12.72
N PHE A 34 24.32 26.32 -13.02
CA PHE A 34 24.09 25.64 -14.30
C PHE A 34 22.77 24.84 -14.32
N LYS A 35 22.25 24.49 -13.13
CA LYS A 35 21.00 23.75 -12.95
C LYS A 35 19.81 24.72 -12.88
N ILE A 36 19.99 25.85 -12.21
CA ILE A 36 19.03 26.95 -12.03
C ILE A 36 19.76 28.27 -12.26
N HIS A 37 19.23 29.12 -13.14
CA HIS A 37 19.75 30.46 -13.44
C HIS A 37 18.57 31.42 -13.63
N ASP A 38 18.58 32.57 -12.95
CA ASP A 38 17.52 33.59 -13.00
C ASP A 38 16.08 33.03 -12.88
N GLY A 39 15.90 32.06 -11.99
CA GLY A 39 14.63 31.36 -11.77
C GLY A 39 14.29 30.26 -12.80
N GLU A 40 15.01 30.17 -13.92
CA GLU A 40 14.81 29.13 -14.92
C GLU A 40 15.46 27.80 -14.49
N THR A 41 14.65 26.74 -14.44
CA THR A 41 15.12 25.37 -14.15
C THR A 41 15.56 24.63 -15.41
N LYS A 42 16.53 23.72 -15.23
CA LYS A 42 17.18 22.95 -16.30
C LYS A 42 17.98 23.82 -17.28
N TRP A 43 18.50 24.95 -16.81
CA TRP A 43 19.10 26.00 -17.65
C TRP A 43 20.14 25.46 -18.64
N LEU A 44 21.18 24.76 -18.17
CA LEU A 44 22.22 24.19 -19.05
C LEU A 44 21.65 23.20 -20.08
N LEU A 45 20.66 22.38 -19.69
CA LEU A 45 20.02 21.44 -20.63
C LEU A 45 19.22 22.18 -21.71
N ARG A 46 18.53 23.27 -21.37
CA ARG A 46 17.84 24.13 -22.34
C ARG A 46 18.84 24.83 -23.27
N GLU A 47 19.99 25.24 -22.75
CA GLU A 47 21.07 25.85 -23.53
C GLU A 47 21.73 24.86 -24.50
N LEU A 48 22.04 23.64 -24.06
CA LEU A 48 22.53 22.58 -24.95
C LEU A 48 21.48 22.22 -26.02
N SER A 49 20.20 22.20 -25.67
CA SER A 49 19.12 21.90 -26.61
C SER A 49 18.90 22.95 -27.71
N ARG A 50 19.50 24.16 -27.62
CA ARG A 50 19.37 25.21 -28.67
C ARG A 50 19.77 24.74 -30.05
N LYS A 51 20.71 23.79 -30.13
CA LYS A 51 21.27 23.24 -31.37
C LYS A 51 20.35 22.23 -32.06
N VAL A 52 19.34 21.70 -31.35
CA VAL A 52 18.54 20.53 -31.79
C VAL A 52 17.02 20.71 -31.64
N LEU A 53 16.54 21.61 -30.79
CA LEU A 53 15.11 21.83 -30.55
C LEU A 53 14.65 23.26 -30.92
N PRO A 54 13.45 23.42 -31.52
CA PRO A 54 12.89 24.72 -31.82
C PRO A 54 12.50 25.48 -30.54
N LYS A 55 12.47 26.82 -30.64
CA LYS A 55 12.17 27.74 -29.51
C LYS A 55 10.84 27.43 -28.81
N SER A 56 9.83 26.97 -29.55
CA SER A 56 8.51 26.59 -29.03
C SER A 56 8.57 25.45 -28.01
N ILE A 57 9.40 24.43 -28.25
CA ILE A 57 9.61 23.31 -27.33
C ILE A 57 10.50 23.72 -26.16
N ARG A 58 11.58 24.46 -26.46
CA ARG A 58 12.56 24.92 -25.46
C ARG A 58 11.99 25.83 -24.39
N ASN A 59 11.02 26.68 -24.76
CA ASN A 59 10.39 27.63 -23.84
C ASN A 59 9.16 27.04 -23.13
N ARG A 60 8.81 25.77 -23.37
CA ARG A 60 7.68 25.11 -22.69
C ARG A 60 7.96 25.01 -21.18
N PRO A 61 6.96 25.28 -20.31
CA PRO A 61 7.09 25.03 -18.87
C PRO A 61 7.35 23.54 -18.60
N LYS A 62 7.98 23.24 -17.46
CA LYS A 62 8.13 21.84 -17.00
C LYS A 62 6.74 21.29 -16.72
N GLN A 63 6.32 20.30 -17.49
CA GLN A 63 5.13 19.51 -17.19
C GLN A 63 5.53 18.23 -16.44
N GLY A 64 4.69 17.82 -15.50
CA GLY A 64 4.77 16.50 -14.88
C GLY A 64 4.18 15.43 -15.79
N PHE A 65 4.43 14.16 -15.45
CA PHE A 65 3.64 13.04 -15.97
C PHE A 65 2.49 12.76 -15.00
N GLU A 66 1.64 13.78 -14.83
CA GLU A 66 0.48 13.68 -13.95
C GLU A 66 -0.57 12.77 -14.60
N ILE A 67 -1.10 11.86 -13.78
CA ILE A 67 -2.20 11.00 -14.17
C ILE A 67 -3.48 11.85 -14.01
N PRO A 68 -4.38 11.90 -15.01
CA PRO A 68 -5.58 12.76 -14.97
C PRO A 68 -6.68 12.14 -14.08
N ILE A 69 -6.36 11.94 -12.80
CA ILE A 69 -7.20 11.24 -11.81
C ILE A 69 -8.54 11.96 -11.62
N ASP A 70 -8.55 13.31 -11.59
CA ASP A 70 -9.79 14.10 -11.52
C ASP A 70 -10.73 13.79 -12.70
N ASP A 71 -10.20 13.77 -13.93
CA ASP A 71 -11.02 13.54 -15.13
C ASP A 71 -11.44 12.08 -15.24
N TRP A 72 -10.63 11.15 -14.73
CA TRP A 72 -11.00 9.74 -14.60
C TRP A 72 -12.17 9.52 -13.64
N PHE A 73 -12.18 10.13 -12.45
CA PHE A 73 -13.32 10.01 -11.52
C PHE A 73 -14.53 10.84 -11.92
N ARG A 74 -14.39 11.83 -12.80
CA ARG A 74 -15.53 12.47 -13.47
C ARG A 74 -16.20 11.52 -14.47
N GLY A 75 -15.40 10.79 -15.26
CA GLY A 75 -15.86 9.88 -16.31
C GLY A 75 -15.52 8.41 -16.07
N PRO A 76 -14.47 7.86 -16.71
CA PRO A 76 -14.28 6.42 -16.92
C PRO A 76 -14.11 5.55 -15.66
N LEU A 77 -13.62 6.10 -14.55
CA LEU A 77 -13.51 5.37 -13.27
C LEU A 77 -14.74 5.51 -12.37
N ALA A 78 -15.69 6.41 -12.68
CA ALA A 78 -16.88 6.60 -11.84
C ALA A 78 -17.75 5.33 -11.70
N PRO A 79 -17.98 4.50 -12.75
CA PRO A 79 -18.71 3.24 -12.61
C PRO A 79 -17.94 2.26 -11.70
N MET A 80 -16.66 2.04 -11.98
CA MET A 80 -15.81 1.14 -11.18
C MET A 80 -15.75 1.55 -9.70
N PHE A 81 -15.69 2.86 -9.42
CA PHE A 81 -15.76 3.37 -8.05
C PHE A 81 -17.10 3.07 -7.39
N ARG A 82 -18.21 3.24 -8.11
CA ARG A 82 -19.55 2.93 -7.60
C ARG A 82 -19.67 1.44 -7.26
N ASP A 83 -19.20 0.56 -8.14
CA ASP A 83 -19.26 -0.89 -7.94
C ASP A 83 -18.32 -1.38 -6.83
N THR A 84 -17.10 -0.80 -6.73
CA THR A 84 -16.07 -1.28 -5.80
C THR A 84 -16.16 -0.64 -4.40
N VAL A 85 -16.57 0.63 -4.31
CA VAL A 85 -16.55 1.40 -3.05
C VAL A 85 -17.95 1.69 -2.53
N LEU A 86 -18.90 1.99 -3.41
CA LEU A 86 -20.27 2.40 -3.04
C LEU A 86 -21.31 1.26 -3.11
N SER A 87 -20.91 0.05 -3.47
CA SER A 87 -21.77 -1.12 -3.41
C SER A 87 -22.07 -1.48 -1.94
N PRO A 88 -23.33 -1.71 -1.55
CA PRO A 88 -23.69 -2.20 -0.22
C PRO A 88 -23.07 -3.55 0.14
N THR A 89 -22.57 -4.31 -0.85
CA THR A 89 -21.88 -5.60 -0.65
C THR A 89 -20.37 -5.48 -0.74
N SER A 90 -19.81 -4.27 -0.83
CA SER A 90 -18.36 -4.07 -0.83
C SER A 90 -17.78 -4.37 0.55
N ALA A 91 -16.63 -5.04 0.60
CA ALA A 91 -15.96 -5.36 1.87
C ALA A 91 -15.50 -4.10 2.64
N ILE A 92 -15.41 -2.93 1.99
CA ILE A 92 -15.14 -1.65 2.66
C ILE A 92 -16.39 -1.00 3.28
N ALA A 93 -17.61 -1.49 2.98
CA ALA A 93 -18.84 -0.78 3.31
C ALA A 93 -19.04 -0.52 4.82
N ASP A 94 -18.62 -1.47 5.67
CA ASP A 94 -18.67 -1.34 7.13
C ASP A 94 -17.57 -0.43 7.71
N LEU A 95 -16.58 -0.02 6.89
CA LEU A 95 -15.41 0.76 7.32
C LEU A 95 -15.51 2.25 6.97
N ILE A 96 -16.48 2.66 6.14
CA ILE A 96 -16.64 4.03 5.65
C ILE A 96 -18.10 4.49 5.72
N ASP A 97 -18.32 5.79 5.95
CA ASP A 97 -19.64 6.38 5.74
C ASP A 97 -19.94 6.47 4.24
N GLN A 98 -20.70 5.48 3.77
CA GLN A 98 -21.23 5.37 2.41
C GLN A 98 -21.95 6.64 1.92
N ARG A 99 -22.68 7.34 2.80
CA ARG A 99 -23.40 8.58 2.44
C ARG A 99 -22.42 9.72 2.18
N THR A 100 -21.43 9.88 3.06
CA THR A 100 -20.39 10.91 2.90
C THR A 100 -19.54 10.65 1.65
N VAL A 101 -19.15 9.39 1.38
CA VAL A 101 -18.36 9.04 0.20
C VAL A 101 -19.16 9.17 -1.11
N HIS A 102 -20.47 8.85 -1.11
CA HIS A 102 -21.33 9.15 -2.26
C HIS A 102 -21.40 10.65 -2.55
N GLY A 103 -21.59 11.47 -1.51
CA GLY A 103 -21.58 12.94 -1.63
C GLY A 103 -20.26 13.49 -2.15
N LEU A 104 -19.13 12.94 -1.71
CA LEU A 104 -17.78 13.31 -2.19
C LEU A 104 -17.62 13.05 -3.69
N LEU A 105 -18.06 11.87 -4.16
CA LEU A 105 -18.05 11.54 -5.59
C LEU A 105 -18.95 12.49 -6.39
N GLU A 106 -20.20 12.71 -5.95
CA GLU A 106 -21.11 13.62 -6.65
C GLU A 106 -20.59 15.05 -6.72
N SER A 107 -20.04 15.57 -5.62
CA SER A 107 -19.43 16.91 -5.59
C SER A 107 -18.31 17.00 -6.62
N HIS A 108 -17.43 16.00 -6.68
CA HIS A 108 -16.34 15.95 -7.63
C HIS A 108 -16.80 15.84 -9.10
N GLN A 109 -17.79 14.99 -9.39
CA GLN A 109 -18.37 14.83 -10.73
C GLN A 109 -19.07 16.11 -11.21
N ARG A 110 -19.69 16.88 -10.30
CA ARG A 110 -20.31 18.19 -10.59
C ARG A 110 -19.30 19.34 -10.70
N GLY A 111 -17.99 19.07 -10.53
CA GLY A 111 -16.94 20.10 -10.53
C GLY A 111 -16.88 20.95 -9.24
N LEU A 112 -17.68 20.59 -8.23
CA LEU A 112 -17.69 21.21 -6.91
C LEU A 112 -16.54 20.62 -6.08
N GLY A 113 -15.31 21.04 -6.41
CA GLY A 113 -14.08 20.59 -5.76
C GLY A 113 -13.27 19.57 -6.57
N ARG A 114 -12.03 19.35 -6.12
CA ARG A 114 -11.08 18.38 -6.68
C ARG A 114 -10.78 17.35 -5.61
N HIS A 115 -11.40 16.18 -5.75
CA HIS A 115 -11.34 15.08 -4.78
C HIS A 115 -10.77 13.81 -5.39
N GLY A 116 -10.12 13.91 -6.56
CA GLY A 116 -9.60 12.74 -7.28
C GLY A 116 -8.60 11.94 -6.46
N THR A 117 -7.79 12.59 -5.61
CA THR A 117 -6.83 11.90 -4.72
C THR A 117 -7.53 11.09 -3.64
N GLU A 118 -8.54 11.66 -3.01
CA GLU A 118 -9.35 11.04 -1.95
C GLU A 118 -10.15 9.85 -2.51
N LEU A 119 -10.78 10.02 -3.67
CA LEU A 119 -11.46 8.95 -4.40
C LEU A 119 -10.46 7.86 -4.84
N TRP A 120 -9.24 8.22 -5.25
CA TRP A 120 -8.20 7.23 -5.57
C TRP A 120 -7.77 6.42 -4.34
N MET A 121 -7.59 7.07 -3.19
CA MET A 121 -7.24 6.40 -1.94
C MET A 121 -8.35 5.45 -1.47
N LEU A 122 -9.61 5.87 -1.55
CA LEU A 122 -10.75 5.01 -1.21
C LEU A 122 -10.89 3.81 -2.16
N LEU A 123 -10.67 4.00 -3.47
CA LEU A 123 -10.67 2.91 -4.44
C LEU A 123 -9.52 1.91 -4.17
N ALA A 124 -8.32 2.41 -3.91
CA ALA A 124 -7.16 1.58 -3.58
C ALA A 124 -7.37 0.81 -2.27
N LEU A 125 -7.93 1.46 -1.25
CA LEU A 125 -8.28 0.83 0.03
C LEU A 125 -9.34 -0.25 -0.16
N ALA A 126 -10.40 -0.01 -0.94
CA ALA A 126 -11.45 -1.00 -1.19
C ALA A 126 -10.91 -2.26 -1.88
N ASN A 127 -10.04 -2.08 -2.89
CA ASN A 127 -9.35 -3.19 -3.55
C ASN A 127 -8.43 -3.97 -2.60
N TRP A 128 -7.79 -3.29 -1.64
CA TRP A 128 -6.95 -3.94 -0.63
C TRP A 128 -7.80 -4.69 0.40
N VAL A 129 -8.88 -4.08 0.91
CA VAL A 129 -9.80 -4.72 1.87
C VAL A 129 -10.41 -5.99 1.27
N GLU A 130 -10.87 -5.95 0.02
CA GLU A 130 -11.42 -7.12 -0.69
C GLU A 130 -10.40 -8.25 -0.87
N GLN A 131 -9.10 -7.95 -0.98
CA GLN A 131 -8.04 -8.96 -1.16
C GLN A 131 -7.51 -9.54 0.16
N TYR A 132 -7.45 -8.74 1.24
CA TYR A 132 -6.68 -9.08 2.44
C TYR A 132 -7.47 -9.12 3.75
N LEU A 133 -8.67 -8.52 3.83
CA LEU A 133 -9.53 -8.72 5.00
C LEU A 133 -10.39 -9.98 4.82
N PRO A 134 -10.40 -10.90 5.81
CA PRO A 134 -11.38 -11.97 5.83
C PRO A 134 -12.78 -11.37 5.83
N ARG A 135 -13.62 -11.75 4.86
CA ARG A 135 -15.04 -11.41 4.92
C ARG A 135 -15.62 -12.04 6.18
N SER A 136 -16.11 -11.20 7.10
CA SER A 136 -16.85 -11.65 8.27
C SER A 136 -18.02 -12.51 7.81
N SER A 137 -17.90 -13.83 7.97
CA SER A 137 -19.03 -14.73 7.79
C SER A 137 -20.20 -14.18 8.60
N PRO A 138 -21.41 -14.02 8.03
CA PRO A 138 -22.56 -13.64 8.83
C PRO A 138 -22.66 -14.66 9.96
N GLN A 139 -22.60 -14.18 11.20
CA GLN A 139 -22.71 -14.99 12.42
C GLN A 139 -24.02 -15.78 12.32
N ARG A 140 -23.92 -17.04 11.84
CA ARG A 140 -25.06 -17.93 11.70
C ARG A 140 -25.50 -18.23 13.12
N GLY A 141 -26.53 -17.51 13.56
CA GLY A 141 -26.91 -17.44 14.97
C GLY A 141 -26.94 -18.82 15.60
N TYR A 142 -26.12 -19.01 16.63
CA TYR A 142 -26.14 -20.24 17.40
C TYR A 142 -27.53 -20.36 18.03
N VAL A 143 -28.37 -21.21 17.44
CA VAL A 143 -29.61 -21.66 18.07
C VAL A 143 -29.18 -22.49 19.28
N THR A 144 -29.15 -21.85 20.44
CA THR A 144 -28.92 -22.53 21.72
C THR A 144 -30.05 -23.52 21.93
N GLN A 145 -29.86 -24.77 21.54
CA GLN A 145 -30.77 -25.84 21.90
C GLN A 145 -30.81 -25.93 23.44
N PRO A 146 -31.99 -25.97 24.07
CA PRO A 146 -32.09 -26.12 25.51
C PRO A 146 -31.48 -27.47 25.90
N ARG A 147 -30.41 -27.44 26.70
CA ARG A 147 -29.67 -28.64 27.09
C ARG A 147 -30.52 -29.47 28.08
N VAL A 148 -31.31 -30.39 27.55
CA VAL A 148 -32.04 -31.36 28.36
C VAL A 148 -31.01 -32.18 29.15
N ALA A 149 -31.10 -32.14 30.48
CA ALA A 149 -30.20 -32.91 31.33
C ALA A 149 -30.55 -34.40 31.23
N SER A 150 -29.63 -35.20 30.69
CA SER A 150 -29.72 -36.65 30.68
C SER A 150 -28.57 -37.22 31.52
N ALA A 151 -28.90 -37.78 32.67
CA ALA A 151 -27.99 -38.58 33.46
C ALA A 151 -28.07 -40.03 32.98
N ALA A 152 -26.96 -40.61 32.55
CA ALA A 152 -26.82 -42.04 32.27
C ALA A 152 -25.41 -42.50 32.64
N SER A 153 -25.34 -43.51 33.50
CA SER A 153 -24.10 -44.07 34.05
C SER A 153 -23.38 -44.99 33.06
N TYR A 154 -22.04 -45.04 33.13
CA TYR A 154 -21.23 -46.11 32.54
C TYR A 154 -20.52 -46.89 33.65
N PRO A 155 -20.72 -48.21 33.77
CA PRO A 155 -19.97 -49.04 34.72
C PRO A 155 -18.72 -49.68 34.08
N GLY A 156 -17.60 -49.63 34.80
CA GLY A 156 -16.57 -50.67 34.88
C GLY A 156 -15.68 -50.95 33.66
N LEU A 157 -14.46 -50.40 33.68
CA LEU A 157 -13.24 -51.01 33.11
C LEU A 157 -11.99 -50.61 33.94
N GLU A 158 -11.74 -51.35 35.03
CA GLU A 158 -10.38 -51.69 35.49
C GLU A 158 -9.90 -52.87 34.60
N GLU A 159 -8.65 -53.20 34.30
CA GLU A 159 -7.27 -52.76 34.63
C GLU A 159 -6.41 -53.04 33.36
N SER A 160 -5.17 -52.56 33.14
CA SER A 160 -4.33 -51.51 33.74
C SER A 160 -3.09 -51.28 32.85
N ASN A 161 -2.31 -50.21 33.10
CA ASN A 161 -0.86 -50.24 32.88
C ASN A 161 -0.16 -49.09 33.65
N HIS A 162 0.87 -49.44 34.42
CA HIS A 162 1.44 -48.57 35.46
C HIS A 162 2.74 -47.93 34.96
N PHE A 163 2.74 -46.61 34.72
CA PHE A 163 3.96 -45.85 34.44
C PHE A 163 4.32 -44.97 35.65
N ASN A 164 5.43 -45.30 36.31
CA ASN A 164 5.89 -44.64 37.52
C ASN A 164 7.06 -43.69 37.21
N PRO A 165 6.92 -42.36 37.39
CA PRO A 165 8.03 -41.42 37.29
C PRO A 165 8.75 -41.32 38.64
N GLU A 166 10.06 -41.62 38.68
CA GLU A 166 11.09 -41.17 39.67
C GLU A 166 12.30 -42.14 39.68
N ARG A 167 13.36 -41.78 38.94
CA ARG A 167 14.78 -42.25 38.89
C ARG A 167 15.28 -41.97 37.47
N VAL A 168 16.30 -41.15 37.22
CA VAL A 168 17.60 -41.03 37.90
C VAL A 168 17.99 -39.57 38.16
N VAL A 169 18.75 -39.34 39.22
CA VAL A 169 19.22 -38.03 39.71
C VAL A 169 20.67 -37.73 39.27
N SER A 170 20.96 -36.44 39.08
CA SER A 170 22.28 -35.78 39.04
C SER A 170 23.29 -36.10 37.93
N SER A 171 23.59 -35.05 37.15
CA SER A 171 24.91 -34.41 37.25
C SER A 171 24.81 -32.90 36.98
N THR A 172 25.10 -32.09 37.99
CA THR A 172 25.20 -30.62 37.92
C THR A 172 26.50 -30.19 37.23
N ILE A 173 26.47 -29.06 36.51
CA ILE A 173 27.32 -27.89 36.82
C ILE A 173 26.76 -26.67 36.07
N ASN A 174 26.89 -25.51 36.71
CA ASN A 174 26.37 -24.21 36.33
C ASN A 174 27.55 -23.29 35.95
N ASP A 175 27.35 -22.38 34.99
CA ASP A 175 28.06 -21.10 34.81
C ASP A 175 27.51 -20.42 33.53
N GLY A 176 27.19 -19.13 33.46
CA GLY A 176 27.24 -18.13 34.53
C GLY A 176 27.45 -16.68 34.03
N THR A 177 26.61 -16.14 33.13
CA THR A 177 26.53 -14.65 32.93
C THR A 177 25.34 -14.21 32.04
N PRO A 178 24.57 -13.17 32.44
CA PRO A 178 23.65 -12.47 31.54
C PRO A 178 24.28 -11.15 31.04
N LEU A 179 24.40 -11.00 29.71
CA LEU A 179 24.77 -9.71 29.10
C LEU A 179 23.51 -8.88 28.84
N GLY A 180 23.23 -7.93 29.73
CA GLY A 180 22.41 -6.77 29.40
C GLY A 180 23.24 -5.73 28.62
N TYR A 181 22.57 -4.90 27.82
CA TYR A 181 23.14 -3.64 27.36
C TYR A 181 22.11 -2.52 27.50
N ASP A 182 22.53 -1.44 28.16
CA ASP A 182 21.71 -0.31 28.55
C ASP A 182 21.67 0.76 27.44
N SER A 183 20.69 1.64 27.57
CA SER A 183 20.50 2.88 26.85
C SER A 183 21.72 3.81 26.88
N MET A 184 21.96 4.51 25.76
CA MET A 184 22.66 5.79 25.77
C MET A 184 21.93 6.82 24.90
N ARG A 185 21.71 8.00 25.50
CA ARG A 185 21.33 9.26 24.85
C ARG A 185 22.58 10.03 24.42
N ASN A 186 22.33 11.19 23.81
CA ASN A 186 23.25 12.21 23.29
C ASN A 186 23.75 11.92 21.85
N THR A 187 23.88 12.92 20.98
CA THR A 187 23.86 14.39 21.23
C THR A 187 23.10 15.13 20.13
#